data_AF-A0A7S1R0N9-F1
#
_entry.id   AF-A0A7S1R0N9-F1
#
_cell.length_a   1.000
_cell.length_b   1.000
_cell.length_c   1.000
_cell.angle_alpha   90.00
_cell.angle_beta   90.00
_cell.angle_gamma   90.00
#
_symmetry.space_group_name_H-M   'P 1'
#
loop_
_entity.id
_entity.type
_entity.pdbx_description
1 polymer ?
#
loop_
_entity_poly.entity_id
_entity_poly.type
_entity_poly.pdbx_seq_one_letter_code
_entity_poly.pdbx_strand_id
1 'polypeptide(L)'
;SAYMAPNSANQADLEAKYMAAGLGLGHAYSVLVVKDVVDSDGVRVKLLKIRNPWGSGAEWTGRWSDNSDLWTKNPLVAKECDYQQADDGTFWMEWSDALEFFDGGGVCFTKFGWHDYRIGGCFHQGVPDIVLELFAHEDFDAFVVLSQPDRRGQMEGTNEAKYSPLMLSVCKADTDNHTRQVVDVNSSSDADKPTKPFTYIIARDVGVKYHFARRDDPYIIIPRIHDKIDKHFVIGMISSVQAGTAMSVNFKRLYDGSPGLKHCKAFPYIAEDVPFAEPRKFQYNPEVGCALNLNGTGLHAQNAQI
;
A
#
# COMPACT_ATOMS: atom_id res chain seq x y z
N SER A 1 -10.86 11.91 -8.57
CA SER A 1 -12.29 12.27 -8.52
C SER A 1 -12.45 13.36 -7.47
N ALA A 2 -13.10 14.47 -7.80
CA ALA A 2 -13.28 15.58 -6.87
C ALA A 2 -14.44 15.26 -5.92
N TYR A 3 -14.21 15.31 -4.61
CA TYR A 3 -15.26 15.30 -3.59
C TYR A 3 -16.11 16.57 -3.76
N MET A 4 -17.18 16.49 -4.53
CA MET A 4 -18.29 17.44 -4.44
C MET A 4 -19.11 17.03 -3.22
N ALA A 5 -19.09 17.86 -2.17
CA ALA A 5 -19.99 17.68 -1.03
C ALA A 5 -21.44 17.73 -1.55
N PRO A 6 -22.27 16.69 -1.32
CA PRO A 6 -23.67 16.75 -1.68
C PRO A 6 -24.37 17.86 -0.89
N ASN A 7 -25.34 18.55 -1.49
CA ASN A 7 -26.25 19.41 -0.71
C ASN A 7 -27.00 18.57 0.33
N SER A 8 -27.36 19.17 1.47
CA SER A 8 -27.91 18.48 2.65
C SER A 8 -29.14 17.60 2.38
N ALA A 9 -29.97 17.96 1.40
CA ALA A 9 -31.11 17.14 0.98
C ALA A 9 -30.67 15.81 0.32
N ASN A 10 -29.66 15.86 -0.56
CA ASN A 10 -29.10 14.66 -1.18
C ASN A 10 -28.39 13.76 -0.16
N GLN A 11 -27.80 14.36 0.87
CA GLN A 11 -27.17 13.63 1.98
C GLN A 11 -28.21 12.84 2.78
N ALA A 12 -29.33 13.47 3.15
CA ALA A 12 -30.39 12.81 3.91
C ALA A 12 -31.06 11.68 3.11
N ASP A 13 -31.29 11.87 1.81
CA ASP A 13 -31.85 10.82 0.94
C ASP A 13 -30.89 9.63 0.80
N LEU A 14 -29.57 9.90 0.70
CA LEU A 14 -28.54 8.86 0.70
C LEU A 14 -28.50 8.12 2.05
N GLU A 15 -28.50 8.84 3.17
CA GLU A 15 -28.54 8.23 4.50
C GLU A 15 -29.78 7.33 4.66
N ALA A 16 -30.95 7.80 4.22
CA ALA A 16 -32.18 7.01 4.24
C ALA A 16 -32.07 5.75 3.37
N LYS A 17 -31.51 5.84 2.15
CA LYS A 17 -31.27 4.68 1.27
C LYS A 17 -30.41 3.62 1.98
N TYR A 18 -29.29 4.04 2.56
CA TYR A 18 -28.35 3.14 3.21
C TYR A 18 -28.95 2.53 4.49
N MET A 19 -29.60 3.35 5.32
CA MET A 19 -30.28 2.87 6.53
C MET A 19 -31.39 1.85 6.21
N ALA A 20 -32.18 2.07 5.16
CA ALA A 20 -33.19 1.12 4.71
C ALA A 20 -32.59 -0.22 4.25
N ALA A 21 -31.38 -0.19 3.69
CA ALA A 21 -30.61 -1.37 3.33
C ALA A 21 -29.88 -2.03 4.50
N GLY A 22 -29.94 -1.45 5.71
CA GLY A 22 -29.22 -1.94 6.89
C GLY A 22 -27.72 -1.59 6.88
N LEU A 23 -27.35 -0.49 6.24
CA LEU A 23 -25.97 -0.02 6.13
C LEU A 23 -25.84 1.41 6.69
N GLY A 24 -24.72 1.69 7.34
CA GLY A 24 -24.35 3.01 7.83
C GLY A 24 -23.53 3.77 6.78
N LEU A 25 -23.99 4.96 6.39
CA LEU A 25 -23.27 5.80 5.44
C LEU A 25 -21.94 6.30 6.03
N GLY A 26 -20.86 6.21 5.26
CA GLY A 26 -19.54 6.68 5.70
C GLY A 26 -18.90 5.81 6.78
N HIS A 27 -19.29 4.54 6.90
CA HIS A 27 -18.70 3.59 7.84
C HIS A 27 -17.86 2.53 7.14
N ALA A 28 -16.78 2.14 7.80
CA ALA A 28 -15.94 1.05 7.34
C ALA A 28 -16.48 -0.27 7.89
N TYR A 29 -16.58 -1.26 7.01
CA TYR A 29 -16.95 -2.63 7.35
C TYR A 29 -15.77 -3.56 7.07
N SER A 30 -15.74 -4.70 7.76
CA SER A 30 -14.69 -5.72 7.54
C SER A 30 -15.25 -6.88 6.73
N VAL A 31 -14.56 -7.27 5.65
CA VAL A 31 -14.85 -8.52 4.95
C VAL A 31 -14.16 -9.65 5.71
N LEU A 32 -14.94 -10.60 6.22
CA LEU A 32 -14.46 -11.75 6.97
C LEU A 32 -14.20 -12.95 6.05
N VAL A 33 -15.10 -13.19 5.09
CA VAL A 33 -15.08 -14.36 4.22
C VAL A 33 -15.51 -13.97 2.82
N VAL A 34 -14.91 -14.62 1.81
CA VAL A 34 -15.33 -14.53 0.41
C VAL A 34 -15.60 -15.95 -0.09
N LYS A 35 -16.72 -16.14 -0.81
CA LYS A 35 -17.13 -17.41 -1.40
C LYS A 35 -17.50 -17.20 -2.88
N ASP A 36 -17.07 -18.11 -3.75
CA ASP A 36 -17.48 -18.20 -5.15
C ASP A 36 -18.11 -19.58 -5.32
N VAL A 37 -19.43 -19.63 -5.39
CA VAL A 37 -20.23 -20.86 -5.34
C VAL A 37 -21.24 -20.89 -6.47
N VAL A 38 -21.76 -22.07 -6.78
CA VAL A 38 -22.82 -22.24 -7.79
C VAL A 38 -24.12 -22.47 -7.06
N ASP A 39 -25.15 -21.71 -7.41
CA ASP A 39 -26.49 -21.83 -6.83
C ASP A 39 -27.26 -23.04 -7.41
N SER A 40 -28.49 -23.25 -6.94
CA SER A 40 -29.32 -24.38 -7.37
C SER A 40 -29.66 -24.35 -8.86
N ASP A 41 -29.63 -23.16 -9.49
CA ASP A 41 -29.94 -22.95 -10.91
C ASP A 41 -28.70 -23.06 -11.80
N GLY A 42 -27.53 -23.38 -11.22
CA GLY A 42 -26.27 -23.49 -11.96
C GLY A 42 -25.57 -22.14 -12.20
N VAL A 43 -26.05 -21.06 -11.58
CA VAL A 43 -25.49 -19.72 -11.71
C VAL A 43 -24.39 -19.52 -10.68
N ARG A 44 -23.25 -18.95 -11.11
CA ARG A 44 -22.18 -18.58 -10.17
C ARG A 44 -22.56 -17.33 -9.40
N VAL A 45 -22.49 -17.42 -8.07
CA VAL A 45 -22.72 -16.31 -7.13
C VAL A 45 -21.46 -16.08 -6.29
N LYS A 46 -21.07 -14.81 -6.16
CA LYS A 46 -19.93 -14.38 -5.34
C LYS A 46 -20.47 -13.71 -4.09
N LEU A 47 -20.17 -14.27 -2.93
CA LEU A 47 -20.70 -13.83 -1.65
C LEU A 47 -19.58 -13.34 -0.73
N LEU A 48 -19.88 -12.27 0.01
CA LEU A 48 -19.01 -11.68 1.02
C LEU A 48 -19.69 -11.81 2.39
N LYS A 49 -19.01 -12.36 3.39
CA LYS A 49 -19.41 -12.22 4.80
C LYS A 49 -18.79 -10.93 5.33
N ILE A 50 -19.63 -9.97 5.68
CA ILE A 50 -19.25 -8.62 6.09
C ILE A 50 -19.61 -8.44 7.56
N ARG A 51 -18.77 -7.72 8.32
CA ARG A 51 -19.00 -7.38 9.72
C ARG A 51 -19.10 -5.88 9.92
N ASN A 52 -20.16 -5.46 10.60
CA ASN A 52 -20.29 -4.15 11.21
C ASN A 52 -19.41 -4.09 12.49
N PRO A 53 -18.40 -3.19 12.57
CA PRO A 53 -17.54 -3.09 13.73
C PRO A 53 -18.26 -2.77 15.05
N TRP A 54 -19.45 -2.16 14.99
CA TRP A 54 -20.22 -1.82 16.18
C TRP A 54 -21.03 -2.97 16.76
N GLY A 55 -21.13 -4.10 16.05
CA GLY A 55 -21.77 -5.35 16.52
C GLY A 55 -23.23 -5.21 16.95
N SER A 56 -23.85 -4.05 16.69
CA SER A 56 -25.22 -3.69 17.03
C SER A 56 -25.68 -2.65 16.02
N GLY A 57 -26.87 -2.85 15.45
CA GLY A 57 -27.42 -2.02 14.38
C GLY A 57 -28.24 -2.83 13.39
N ALA A 58 -28.91 -2.16 12.46
CA ALA A 58 -29.56 -2.86 11.36
C ALA A 58 -28.52 -3.61 10.52
N GLU A 59 -28.80 -4.87 10.21
CA GLU A 59 -28.01 -5.69 9.30
C GLU A 59 -28.56 -5.59 7.88
N TRP A 60 -27.73 -5.98 6.91
CA TRP A 60 -28.11 -5.99 5.49
C TRP A 60 -29.47 -6.64 5.28
N THR A 61 -30.35 -5.94 4.55
CA THR A 61 -31.74 -6.39 4.32
C THR A 61 -31.98 -6.92 2.90
N GLY A 62 -30.97 -6.86 2.02
CA GLY A 62 -31.08 -7.29 0.63
C GLY A 62 -30.86 -8.79 0.41
N ARG A 63 -30.33 -9.15 -0.78
CA ARG A 63 -30.08 -10.55 -1.13
C ARG A 63 -29.05 -11.17 -0.20
N TRP A 64 -29.31 -12.41 0.22
CA TRP A 64 -28.47 -13.16 1.16
C TRP A 64 -28.34 -12.51 2.55
N SER A 65 -29.23 -11.58 2.89
CA SER A 65 -29.44 -11.18 4.28
C SER A 65 -29.81 -12.37 5.17
N ASP A 66 -29.68 -12.19 6.47
CA ASP A 66 -29.99 -13.19 7.49
C ASP A 66 -31.45 -13.65 7.52
N ASN A 67 -32.35 -12.93 6.86
CA ASN A 67 -33.75 -13.33 6.73
C ASN A 67 -34.13 -13.67 5.27
N SER A 68 -33.15 -13.84 4.38
CA SER A 68 -33.39 -14.05 2.97
C SER A 68 -33.86 -15.48 2.65
N ASP A 69 -34.96 -15.60 1.93
CA ASP A 69 -35.44 -16.90 1.40
C ASP A 69 -34.45 -17.57 0.43
N LEU A 70 -33.44 -16.84 -0.05
CA LEU A 70 -32.40 -17.39 -0.93
C LEU A 70 -31.61 -18.51 -0.27
N TRP A 71 -31.43 -18.48 1.05
CA TRP A 71 -30.76 -19.55 1.79
C TRP A 71 -31.51 -20.88 1.69
N THR A 72 -32.83 -20.84 1.89
CA THR A 72 -33.71 -22.01 1.81
C THR A 72 -33.82 -22.53 0.38
N LYS A 73 -33.83 -21.64 -0.62
CA LYS A 73 -33.85 -22.00 -2.06
C LYS A 73 -32.52 -22.58 -2.55
N ASN A 74 -31.41 -22.28 -1.86
CA ASN A 74 -30.06 -22.67 -2.25
C ASN A 74 -29.33 -23.35 -1.08
N PRO A 75 -29.74 -24.57 -0.67
CA PRO A 75 -29.19 -25.25 0.50
C PRO A 75 -27.70 -25.59 0.36
N LEU A 76 -27.21 -25.81 -0.87
CA LEU A 76 -25.78 -25.99 -1.12
C LEU A 76 -24.99 -24.71 -0.83
N VAL A 77 -25.50 -23.56 -1.26
CA VAL A 77 -24.89 -22.25 -0.97
C VAL A 77 -24.91 -21.97 0.53
N ALA A 78 -26.05 -22.21 1.19
CA ALA A 78 -26.17 -22.07 2.64
C ALA A 78 -25.14 -22.92 3.40
N LYS A 79 -24.95 -24.18 2.95
CA LYS A 79 -23.94 -25.07 3.53
C LYS A 79 -22.50 -24.58 3.27
N GLU A 80 -22.18 -24.17 2.04
CA GLU A 80 -20.83 -23.67 1.70
C GLU A 80 -20.47 -22.38 2.43
N CYS A 81 -21.47 -21.56 2.75
CA CYS A 81 -21.33 -20.34 3.54
C CYS A 81 -21.36 -20.59 5.05
N ASP A 82 -21.59 -21.82 5.52
CA ASP A 82 -21.88 -22.11 6.94
C ASP A 82 -22.91 -21.12 7.51
N TYR A 83 -24.00 -20.95 6.75
CA TYR A 83 -25.02 -19.96 7.05
C TYR A 83 -25.73 -20.29 8.36
N GLN A 84 -25.77 -19.29 9.23
CA GLN A 84 -26.52 -19.29 10.47
C GLN A 84 -27.23 -17.94 10.57
N GLN A 85 -28.54 -17.98 10.80
CA GLN A 85 -29.28 -16.76 11.11
C GLN A 85 -28.89 -16.29 12.50
N ALA A 86 -28.20 -15.16 12.60
CA ALA A 86 -27.71 -14.65 13.87
C ALA A 86 -27.62 -13.12 13.85
N ASP A 87 -28.17 -12.47 14.87
CA ASP A 87 -27.96 -11.04 15.12
C ASP A 87 -26.61 -10.85 15.83
N ASP A 88 -25.52 -10.98 15.06
CA ASP A 88 -24.13 -10.89 15.55
C ASP A 88 -23.34 -9.72 14.92
N GLY A 89 -24.04 -8.88 14.14
CA GLY A 89 -23.47 -7.78 13.39
C GLY A 89 -22.67 -8.24 12.17
N THR A 90 -22.83 -9.49 11.74
CA THR A 90 -22.30 -10.02 10.48
C THR A 90 -23.43 -10.40 9.55
N PHE A 91 -23.22 -10.21 8.25
CA PHE A 91 -24.21 -10.56 7.24
C PHE A 91 -23.51 -10.98 5.96
N TRP A 92 -24.21 -11.76 5.14
CA TRP A 92 -23.76 -12.07 3.79
C TRP A 92 -24.35 -11.09 2.79
N MET A 93 -23.57 -10.79 1.75
CA MET A 93 -23.97 -9.89 0.66
C MET A 93 -23.41 -10.41 -0.65
N GLU A 94 -24.14 -10.24 -1.73
CA GLU A 94 -23.63 -10.56 -3.07
C GLU A 94 -22.66 -9.49 -3.55
N TRP A 95 -21.61 -9.89 -4.27
CA TRP A 95 -20.58 -8.99 -4.79
C TRP A 95 -21.16 -7.81 -5.60
N SER A 96 -22.21 -8.04 -6.39
CA SER A 96 -22.87 -6.97 -7.15
C SER A 96 -23.55 -5.94 -6.25
N ASP A 97 -24.09 -6.35 -5.11
CA ASP A 97 -24.69 -5.43 -4.15
C ASP A 97 -23.58 -4.63 -3.45
N ALA A 98 -22.45 -5.27 -3.14
CA ALA A 98 -21.28 -4.57 -2.62
C ALA A 98 -20.76 -3.48 -3.58
N LEU A 99 -20.78 -3.73 -4.89
CA LEU A 99 -20.42 -2.74 -5.91
C LEU A 99 -21.41 -1.57 -6.01
N GLU A 100 -22.67 -1.76 -5.61
CA GLU A 100 -23.67 -0.68 -5.57
C GLU A 100 -23.55 0.16 -4.31
N PHE A 101 -23.34 -0.48 -3.16
CA PHE A 101 -23.43 0.18 -1.85
C PHE A 101 -22.09 0.60 -1.25
N PHE A 102 -20.94 0.22 -1.82
CA PHE A 102 -19.63 0.62 -1.30
C PHE A 102 -18.81 1.35 -2.35
N ASP A 103 -18.28 2.53 -1.99
CA ASP A 103 -17.39 3.33 -2.84
C ASP A 103 -16.01 2.68 -3.05
N GLY A 104 -15.61 1.76 -2.17
CA GLY A 104 -14.35 1.05 -2.26
C GLY A 104 -13.92 0.40 -0.94
N GLY A 105 -12.75 -0.22 -0.97
CA GLY A 105 -12.14 -0.89 0.19
C GLY A 105 -10.64 -1.02 0.03
N GLY A 106 -9.98 -1.45 1.10
CA GLY A 106 -8.54 -1.73 1.10
C GLY A 106 -8.25 -3.16 1.55
N VAL A 107 -7.20 -3.74 0.99
CA VAL A 107 -6.63 -5.01 1.46
C VAL A 107 -5.29 -4.70 2.13
N CYS A 108 -5.08 -5.21 3.34
CA CYS A 108 -3.79 -5.17 4.01
C CYS A 108 -3.10 -6.52 3.84
N PHE A 109 -1.95 -6.54 3.18
CA PHE A 109 -1.15 -7.76 3.05
C PHE A 109 -0.35 -8.01 4.32
N THR A 110 -0.71 -9.06 5.07
CA THR A 110 0.13 -9.58 6.15
C THR A 110 1.11 -10.61 5.59
N LYS A 111 2.35 -10.18 5.35
CA LYS A 111 3.43 -11.06 4.87
C LYS A 111 4.22 -11.63 6.04
N PHE A 112 3.68 -12.66 6.67
CA PHE A 112 4.37 -13.35 7.76
C PHE A 112 5.71 -13.94 7.28
N GLY A 113 6.76 -13.77 8.09
CA GLY A 113 8.12 -14.22 7.78
C GLY A 113 8.88 -13.38 6.75
N TRP A 114 8.28 -12.31 6.21
CA TRP A 114 8.99 -11.33 5.40
C TRP A 114 9.72 -10.33 6.29
N HIS A 115 10.75 -9.70 5.75
CA HIS A 115 11.61 -8.77 6.47
C HIS A 115 11.11 -7.33 6.26
N ASP A 116 10.74 -6.64 7.36
CA ASP A 116 10.34 -5.22 7.35
C ASP A 116 11.56 -4.33 7.62
N TYR A 117 11.79 -3.40 6.70
CA TYR A 117 12.92 -2.51 6.65
C TYR A 117 12.42 -1.07 6.53
N ARG A 118 12.85 -0.18 7.42
CA ARG A 118 12.42 1.24 7.39
C ARG A 118 13.57 2.21 7.49
N ILE A 119 13.50 3.27 6.70
CA ILE A 119 14.42 4.39 6.76
C ILE A 119 13.69 5.72 6.63
N GLY A 120 13.95 6.62 7.58
CA GLY A 120 13.46 8.00 7.51
C GLY A 120 14.24 8.82 6.48
N GLY A 121 13.63 9.90 6.02
CA GLY A 121 14.22 10.92 5.17
C GLY A 121 13.50 12.24 5.33
N CYS A 122 13.96 13.26 4.61
CA CYS A 122 13.33 14.57 4.54
C CYS A 122 13.36 15.08 3.10
N PHE A 123 12.23 15.61 2.65
CA PHE A 123 12.21 16.50 1.50
C PHE A 123 12.72 17.86 1.96
N HIS A 124 13.62 18.46 1.20
CA HIS A 124 14.03 19.85 1.32
C HIS A 124 13.59 20.58 0.06
N GLN A 125 12.62 21.49 0.20
CA GLN A 125 12.00 22.19 -0.93
C GLN A 125 11.52 21.24 -2.04
N GLY A 126 10.99 20.07 -1.64
CA GLY A 126 10.51 19.02 -2.54
C GLY A 126 11.58 18.05 -3.08
N VAL A 127 12.85 18.22 -2.72
CA VAL A 127 13.96 17.32 -3.11
C VAL A 127 14.26 16.34 -1.98
N PRO A 128 14.22 15.02 -2.20
CA PRO A 128 14.55 14.06 -1.15
C PRO A 128 16.04 14.09 -0.80
N ASP A 129 16.35 14.05 0.49
CA ASP A 129 17.72 13.91 1.01
C ASP A 129 18.29 12.49 0.83
N ILE A 130 17.42 11.50 0.60
CA ILE A 130 17.78 10.10 0.44
C ILE A 130 16.99 9.41 -0.68
N VAL A 131 17.69 8.61 -1.48
CA VAL A 131 17.16 7.59 -2.40
C VAL A 131 17.81 6.25 -2.07
N LEU A 132 17.16 5.14 -2.44
CA LEU A 132 17.75 3.81 -2.24
C LEU A 132 18.36 3.32 -3.54
N GLU A 133 19.61 2.90 -3.49
CA GLU A 133 20.30 2.17 -4.55
C GLU A 133 20.36 0.69 -4.13
N LEU A 134 19.57 -0.15 -4.78
CA LEU A 134 19.37 -1.55 -4.41
C LEU A 134 20.03 -2.47 -5.44
N PHE A 135 20.90 -3.36 -4.98
CA PHE A 135 21.47 -4.45 -5.76
C PHE A 135 20.72 -5.74 -5.41
N ALA A 136 20.14 -6.38 -6.43
CA ALA A 136 19.45 -7.65 -6.31
C ALA A 136 20.40 -8.78 -6.71
N HIS A 137 20.89 -9.54 -5.73
CA HIS A 137 21.78 -10.69 -5.94
C HIS A 137 21.00 -11.96 -6.28
N GLU A 138 19.71 -11.99 -5.94
CA GLU A 138 18.76 -13.05 -6.26
C GLU A 138 17.40 -12.44 -6.65
N ASP A 139 16.51 -13.25 -7.22
CA ASP A 139 15.14 -12.83 -7.51
C ASP A 139 14.31 -12.78 -6.21
N PHE A 140 13.59 -11.69 -5.97
CA PHE A 140 12.71 -11.56 -4.81
C PHE A 140 11.55 -10.60 -5.03
N ASP A 141 10.51 -10.77 -4.21
CA ASP A 141 9.37 -9.86 -4.18
C ASP A 141 9.48 -8.91 -2.99
N ALA A 142 9.07 -7.65 -3.18
CA ALA A 142 8.93 -6.71 -2.08
C ALA A 142 7.78 -5.74 -2.29
N PHE A 143 7.24 -5.25 -1.16
CA PHE A 143 6.44 -4.04 -1.12
C PHE A 143 7.33 -2.89 -0.71
N VAL A 144 7.37 -1.82 -1.50
CA VAL A 144 8.08 -0.59 -1.14
C VAL A 144 7.04 0.50 -0.95
N VAL A 145 7.08 1.16 0.20
CA VAL A 145 6.08 2.13 0.66
C VAL A 145 6.78 3.43 1.01
N LEU A 146 6.21 4.55 0.58
CA LEU A 146 6.58 5.89 1.00
C LEU A 146 5.47 6.46 1.88
N SER A 147 5.83 6.81 3.10
CA SER A 147 4.92 7.34 4.11
C SER A 147 5.32 8.76 4.50
N GLN A 148 4.34 9.66 4.66
CA GLN A 148 4.51 10.94 5.36
C GLN A 148 3.92 10.87 6.78
N PRO A 149 4.35 11.73 7.72
CA PRO A 149 3.81 11.77 9.07
C PRO A 149 2.29 11.83 9.12
N ASP A 150 1.71 11.20 10.14
CA ASP A 150 0.27 11.27 10.36
C ASP A 150 -0.11 12.70 10.77
N ARG A 151 -1.21 13.20 10.18
CA ARG A 151 -1.71 14.55 10.47
C ARG A 151 -2.33 14.68 11.85
N ARG A 152 -2.72 13.57 12.50
CA ARG A 152 -3.34 13.60 13.83
C ARG A 152 -2.36 14.13 14.86
N GLY A 153 -2.78 15.13 15.62
CA GLY A 153 -1.97 15.77 16.66
C GLY A 153 -0.93 16.77 16.12
N GLN A 154 -0.90 17.03 14.81
CA GLN A 154 -0.04 18.07 14.24
C GLN A 154 -0.66 19.46 14.44
N MET A 155 0.20 20.44 14.71
CA MET A 155 -0.24 21.83 14.86
C MET A 155 -0.71 22.39 13.51
N GLU A 156 -1.83 23.11 13.52
CA GLU A 156 -2.31 23.81 12.33
C GLU A 156 -1.27 24.81 11.81
N GLY A 157 -1.18 24.94 10.48
CA GLY A 157 -0.21 25.80 9.81
C GLY A 157 1.17 25.17 9.57
N THR A 158 1.44 23.97 10.10
CA THR A 158 2.66 23.22 9.78
C THR A 158 2.51 22.41 8.48
N ASN A 159 3.64 22.06 7.85
CA ASN A 159 3.66 21.20 6.65
C ASN A 159 3.11 19.78 6.91
N GLU A 160 3.07 19.35 8.18
CA GLU A 160 2.56 18.04 8.61
C GLU A 160 1.05 18.05 8.89
N ALA A 161 0.41 19.22 8.94
CA ALA A 161 -1.03 19.33 9.19
C ALA A 161 -1.89 18.80 8.02
N LYS A 162 -1.31 18.67 6.82
CA LYS A 162 -2.00 18.18 5.61
C LYS A 162 -1.14 17.15 4.90
N TYR A 163 -1.78 16.19 4.24
CA TYR A 163 -1.08 15.27 3.35
C TYR A 163 -0.73 15.97 2.05
N SER A 164 0.54 15.87 1.68
CA SER A 164 1.05 16.30 0.38
C SER A 164 0.85 15.19 -0.65
N PRO A 165 0.72 15.52 -1.95
CA PRO A 165 0.70 14.50 -2.99
C PRO A 165 2.07 13.81 -3.09
N LEU A 166 2.09 12.49 -2.91
CA LEU A 166 3.30 11.65 -2.94
C LEU A 166 3.31 10.72 -4.15
N MET A 167 4.50 10.28 -4.53
CA MET A 167 4.72 9.20 -5.50
C MET A 167 6.05 8.49 -5.18
N LEU A 168 6.09 7.19 -5.43
CA LEU A 168 7.31 6.39 -5.34
C LEU A 168 7.66 5.86 -6.73
N SER A 169 8.90 6.02 -7.17
CA SER A 169 9.39 5.43 -8.43
C SER A 169 10.38 4.32 -8.17
N VAL A 170 10.27 3.24 -8.94
CA VAL A 170 11.33 2.23 -9.08
C VAL A 170 11.94 2.37 -10.46
N CYS A 171 13.25 2.61 -10.48
CA CYS A 171 14.04 2.75 -11.69
C CYS A 171 15.00 1.58 -11.84
N LYS A 172 15.39 1.29 -13.07
CA LYS A 172 16.42 0.28 -13.39
C LYS A 172 17.28 0.75 -14.56
N ALA A 173 18.48 0.20 -14.72
CA ALA A 173 19.35 0.58 -15.84
C ALA A 173 18.67 0.29 -17.18
N ASP A 174 18.83 1.22 -18.11
CA ASP A 174 18.38 1.12 -19.49
C ASP A 174 19.12 -0.04 -20.19
N THR A 175 18.37 -0.99 -20.74
CA THR A 175 18.94 -2.18 -21.39
C THR A 175 19.72 -1.85 -22.66
N ASP A 176 19.36 -0.75 -23.32
CA ASP A 176 20.04 -0.33 -24.55
C ASP A 176 21.23 0.58 -24.25
N ASN A 177 21.22 1.21 -23.08
CA ASN A 177 22.24 2.16 -22.65
C ASN A 177 22.42 2.17 -21.12
N HIS A 178 23.19 1.21 -20.61
CA HIS A 178 23.50 1.02 -19.17
C HIS A 178 24.08 2.26 -18.45
N THR A 179 24.40 3.34 -19.16
CA THR A 179 24.79 4.63 -18.55
C THR A 179 23.60 5.46 -18.02
N ARG A 180 22.36 5.02 -18.28
CA ARG A 180 21.13 5.70 -17.87
C ARG A 180 20.25 4.81 -17.02
N GLN A 181 19.46 5.45 -16.17
CA GLN A 181 18.36 4.84 -15.43
C GLN A 181 17.04 5.21 -16.10
N VAL A 182 16.12 4.25 -16.16
CA VAL A 182 14.75 4.44 -16.65
C VAL A 182 13.76 4.16 -15.53
N VAL A 183 12.70 4.97 -15.45
CA VAL A 183 11.57 4.69 -14.57
C VAL A 183 10.84 3.46 -15.11
N ASP A 184 10.91 2.36 -14.39
CA ASP A 184 10.21 1.14 -14.77
C ASP A 184 8.74 1.25 -14.38
N VAL A 185 8.48 1.64 -13.12
CA VAL A 185 7.14 1.85 -12.58
C VAL A 185 7.10 2.96 -11.53
N ASN A 186 5.91 3.51 -11.34
CA ASN A 186 5.52 4.44 -10.28
C ASN A 186 4.38 3.84 -9.44
N SER A 187 4.27 4.27 -8.19
CA SER A 187 3.12 3.99 -7.32
C SER A 187 1.81 4.42 -7.97
N SER A 188 0.76 3.65 -7.72
CA SER A 188 -0.61 3.95 -8.16
C SER A 188 -1.58 3.85 -6.97
N SER A 189 -2.88 4.03 -7.21
CA SER A 189 -3.90 3.80 -6.18
C SER A 189 -4.02 2.34 -5.77
N ASP A 190 -3.47 1.41 -6.57
CA ASP A 190 -3.39 -0.01 -6.29
C ASP A 190 -1.91 -0.43 -6.29
N ALA A 191 -1.36 -0.68 -5.10
CA ALA A 191 0.05 -1.05 -4.95
C ALA A 191 0.42 -2.33 -5.71
N ASP A 192 -0.53 -3.25 -5.94
CA ASP A 192 -0.31 -4.47 -6.72
C ASP A 192 -0.24 -4.22 -8.23
N LYS A 193 -0.70 -3.04 -8.67
CA LYS A 193 -0.72 -2.63 -10.08
C LYS A 193 -0.02 -1.27 -10.23
N PRO A 194 1.31 -1.23 -10.05
CA PRO A 194 2.07 -0.02 -10.29
C PRO A 194 2.00 0.36 -11.78
N THR A 195 2.19 1.64 -12.09
CA THR A 195 1.92 2.18 -13.43
C THR A 195 3.08 3.03 -13.96
N LYS A 196 3.14 3.29 -15.27
CA LYS A 196 4.19 4.15 -15.87
C LYS A 196 3.93 5.67 -15.77
N PRO A 197 2.69 6.17 -15.80
CA PRO A 197 2.42 7.61 -15.65
C PRO A 197 2.94 8.17 -14.32
N PHE A 198 3.19 9.48 -14.30
CA PHE A 198 3.63 10.22 -13.10
C PHE A 198 2.39 10.78 -12.41
N THR A 199 1.74 9.95 -11.60
CA THR A 199 0.51 10.33 -10.88
C THR A 199 0.81 10.42 -9.38
N TYR A 200 0.67 11.63 -8.83
CA TYR A 200 0.82 11.86 -7.40
C TYR A 200 -0.52 11.62 -6.69
N ILE A 201 -0.44 10.98 -5.53
CA ILE A 201 -1.60 10.58 -4.74
C ILE A 201 -1.55 11.30 -3.39
N ILE A 202 -2.68 11.90 -3.03
CA ILE A 202 -2.83 12.55 -1.72
C ILE A 202 -3.29 11.47 -0.73
N ALA A 203 -2.33 10.85 -0.05
CA ALA A 203 -2.54 9.84 0.97
C ALA A 203 -1.39 9.86 1.98
N ARG A 204 -1.59 9.30 3.17
CA ARG A 204 -0.49 9.12 4.14
C ARG A 204 0.61 8.24 3.55
N ASP A 205 0.22 7.17 2.86
CA ASP A 205 1.09 6.14 2.31
C ASP A 205 0.83 5.97 0.81
N VAL A 206 1.88 5.80 0.02
CA VAL A 206 1.83 5.31 -1.36
C VAL A 206 2.84 4.18 -1.52
N GLY A 207 2.59 3.21 -2.39
CA GLY A 207 3.51 2.08 -2.51
C GLY A 207 3.44 1.35 -3.84
N VAL A 208 4.35 0.40 -3.98
CA VAL A 208 4.46 -0.52 -5.10
C VAL A 208 4.75 -1.92 -4.56
N LYS A 209 4.07 -2.92 -5.10
CA LYS A 209 4.55 -4.31 -5.11
C LYS A 209 5.44 -4.48 -6.33
N TYR A 210 6.65 -4.97 -6.13
CA TYR A 210 7.63 -5.07 -7.20
C TYR A 210 8.42 -6.37 -7.09
N HIS A 211 8.68 -6.97 -8.24
CA HIS A 211 9.55 -8.13 -8.38
C HIS A 211 10.94 -7.64 -8.80
N PHE A 212 11.91 -7.79 -7.90
CA PHE A 212 13.31 -7.45 -8.15
C PHE A 212 14.01 -8.68 -8.71
N ALA A 213 14.28 -8.68 -10.01
CA ALA A 213 15.05 -9.72 -10.66
C ALA A 213 16.55 -9.51 -10.42
N ARG A 214 17.31 -10.60 -10.30
CA ARG A 214 18.76 -10.58 -10.18
C ARG A 214 19.37 -9.83 -11.36
N ARG A 215 20.24 -8.88 -11.07
CA ARG A 215 20.99 -8.13 -12.07
C ARG A 215 22.22 -7.44 -11.45
N ASP A 216 23.20 -7.15 -12.30
CA ASP A 216 24.44 -6.49 -11.87
C ASP A 216 24.24 -4.98 -11.64
N ASP A 217 23.39 -4.33 -12.45
CA ASP A 217 23.05 -2.91 -12.28
C ASP A 217 22.03 -2.69 -11.16
N PRO A 218 22.15 -1.62 -10.36
CA PRO A 218 21.21 -1.38 -9.28
C PRO A 218 19.84 -0.91 -9.78
N TYR A 219 18.83 -1.17 -8.96
CA TYR A 219 17.56 -0.48 -8.96
C TYR A 219 17.67 0.81 -8.15
N ILE A 220 17.04 1.89 -8.61
CA ILE A 220 16.98 3.15 -7.87
C ILE A 220 15.54 3.41 -7.42
N ILE A 221 15.33 3.52 -6.12
CA ILE A 221 14.03 3.81 -5.51
C ILE A 221 14.01 5.28 -5.13
N ILE A 222 13.15 6.06 -5.78
CA ILE A 222 13.10 7.52 -5.65
C ILE A 222 11.78 7.92 -4.98
N PRO A 223 11.80 8.42 -3.72
CA PRO A 223 10.65 9.07 -3.12
C PRO A 223 10.41 10.44 -3.78
N ARG A 224 9.14 10.78 -4.01
CA ARG A 224 8.77 12.05 -4.65
C ARG A 224 7.60 12.69 -3.93
N ILE A 225 7.66 14.01 -3.87
CA ILE A 225 6.59 14.88 -3.41
C ILE A 225 6.29 15.89 -4.52
N HIS A 226 5.02 16.24 -4.69
CA HIS A 226 4.63 17.28 -5.66
C HIS A 226 4.97 18.69 -5.15
N ASP A 227 4.81 18.89 -3.84
CA ASP A 227 4.95 20.18 -3.19
C ASP A 227 6.43 20.55 -2.99
N LYS A 228 6.76 21.83 -3.19
CA LYS A 228 8.09 22.38 -2.93
C LYS A 228 8.21 22.82 -1.47
N ILE A 229 8.17 21.86 -0.56
CA ILE A 229 8.19 22.10 0.88
C ILE A 229 9.19 21.21 1.59
N ASP A 230 9.52 21.59 2.81
CA ASP A 230 10.28 20.73 3.72
C ASP A 230 9.30 19.77 4.41
N LYS A 231 9.56 18.47 4.33
CA LYS A 231 8.64 17.47 4.87
C LYS A 231 9.32 16.14 5.17
N HIS A 232 9.04 15.57 6.34
CA HIS A 232 9.58 14.27 6.69
C HIS A 232 8.89 13.15 5.91
N PHE A 233 9.63 12.07 5.68
CA PHE A 233 9.06 10.84 5.13
C PHE A 233 9.76 9.60 5.67
N VAL A 234 9.16 8.43 5.44
CA VAL A 234 9.74 7.12 5.68
C VAL A 234 9.60 6.28 4.41
N ILE A 235 10.68 5.63 3.99
CA ILE A 235 10.62 4.54 3.02
C ILE A 235 10.59 3.23 3.82
N GLY A 236 9.51 2.47 3.67
CA GLY A 236 9.38 1.10 4.14
C GLY A 236 9.60 0.10 3.00
N MET A 237 10.21 -1.04 3.30
CA MET A 237 10.35 -2.16 2.39
C MET A 237 10.06 -3.46 3.13
N ILE A 238 9.01 -4.17 2.70
CA ILE A 238 8.68 -5.51 3.20
C ILE A 238 9.15 -6.49 2.14
N SER A 239 10.19 -7.28 2.41
CA SER A 239 10.84 -8.15 1.42
C SER A 239 10.75 -9.64 1.76
N SER A 240 10.58 -10.47 0.73
CA SER A 240 10.62 -11.94 0.86
C SER A 240 12.01 -12.48 1.20
N VAL A 241 13.07 -11.66 1.09
CA VAL A 241 14.46 -12.06 1.37
C VAL A 241 15.12 -11.08 2.34
N GLN A 242 16.23 -11.53 2.94
CA GLN A 242 16.97 -10.72 3.89
C GLN A 242 18.01 -9.84 3.17
N ALA A 243 18.11 -8.58 3.61
CA ALA A 243 19.18 -7.68 3.20
C ALA A 243 20.54 -8.11 3.79
N GLY A 244 21.60 -8.00 2.99
CA GLY A 244 22.96 -8.46 3.29
C GLY A 244 23.32 -9.80 2.64
N THR A 245 22.35 -10.59 2.18
CA THR A 245 22.57 -11.85 1.46
C THR A 245 22.05 -11.77 0.02
N ALA A 246 20.73 -11.78 -0.14
CA ALA A 246 20.05 -11.76 -1.45
C ALA A 246 19.91 -10.34 -2.03
N MET A 247 20.09 -9.30 -1.20
CA MET A 247 20.14 -7.91 -1.67
C MET A 247 21.13 -7.07 -0.85
N SER A 248 21.64 -6.00 -1.46
CA SER A 248 22.36 -4.93 -0.77
C SER A 248 21.69 -3.59 -1.08
N VAL A 249 21.63 -2.69 -0.09
CA VAL A 249 21.05 -1.36 -0.27
C VAL A 249 22.05 -0.31 0.18
N ASN A 250 22.32 0.64 -0.70
CA ASN A 250 23.06 1.85 -0.42
C ASN A 250 22.10 3.03 -0.32
N PHE A 251 22.46 3.99 0.51
CA PHE A 251 21.73 5.22 0.70
C PHE A 251 22.45 6.35 -0.03
N LYS A 252 21.78 6.91 -1.03
CA LYS A 252 22.38 7.89 -1.93
C LYS A 252 21.59 9.17 -1.94
N ARG A 253 22.20 10.26 -2.39
CA ARG A 253 21.51 11.49 -2.75
C ARG A 253 21.73 11.77 -4.23
N LEU A 254 20.65 12.03 -4.97
CA LEU A 254 20.76 12.57 -6.32
C LEU A 254 21.18 14.04 -6.23
N TYR A 255 22.10 14.47 -7.09
CA TYR A 255 22.52 15.87 -7.13
C TYR A 255 21.34 16.81 -7.42
N ASP A 256 21.42 18.03 -6.87
CA ASP A 256 20.38 19.03 -7.03
C ASP A 256 20.18 19.37 -8.52
N GLY A 257 18.93 19.28 -8.99
CA GLY A 257 18.59 19.50 -10.39
C GLY A 257 18.70 18.27 -11.29
N SER A 258 19.04 17.09 -10.74
CA SER A 258 19.01 15.82 -11.47
C SER A 258 17.71 15.63 -12.25
N PRO A 259 17.76 15.27 -13.55
CA PRO A 259 16.56 14.94 -14.32
C PRO A 259 15.76 13.80 -13.69
N GLY A 260 16.42 12.91 -12.94
CA GLY A 260 15.75 11.84 -12.19
C GLY A 260 14.77 12.33 -11.14
N LEU A 261 14.94 13.55 -10.61
CA LEU A 261 14.01 14.20 -9.68
C LEU A 261 12.84 14.89 -10.40
N LYS A 262 12.91 15.05 -11.73
CA LYS A 262 11.85 15.62 -12.57
C LYS A 262 10.97 14.51 -13.15
N HIS A 263 9.95 14.87 -13.92
CA HIS A 263 9.09 13.90 -14.65
C HIS A 263 9.78 13.32 -15.91
N CYS A 264 11.06 12.99 -15.79
CA CYS A 264 11.85 12.40 -16.86
C CYS A 264 11.80 10.87 -16.76
N LYS A 265 11.41 10.21 -17.85
CA LYS A 265 11.34 8.74 -17.91
C LYS A 265 12.71 8.06 -17.92
N ALA A 266 13.73 8.78 -18.39
CA ALA A 266 15.12 8.32 -18.45
C ALA A 266 16.06 9.45 -18.02
N PHE A 267 17.12 9.13 -17.29
CA PHE A 267 18.06 10.11 -16.77
C PHE A 267 19.46 9.51 -16.55
N PRO A 268 20.54 10.31 -16.65
CA PRO A 268 21.86 9.89 -16.21
C PRO A 268 21.85 9.72 -14.69
N TYR A 269 22.42 8.62 -14.21
CA TYR A 269 22.52 8.38 -12.77
C TYR A 269 23.85 8.88 -12.23
N ILE A 270 23.78 9.98 -11.49
CA ILE A 270 24.90 10.56 -10.75
C ILE A 270 24.37 10.78 -9.34
N ALA A 271 24.98 10.11 -8.38
CA ALA A 271 24.57 10.16 -6.99
C ALA A 271 25.80 10.16 -6.09
N GLU A 272 25.64 10.82 -4.95
CA GLU A 272 26.66 10.92 -3.92
C GLU A 272 26.26 10.04 -2.73
N ASP A 273 27.25 9.51 -2.00
CA ASP A 273 26.99 8.88 -0.71
C ASP A 273 26.41 9.89 0.26
N VAL A 274 25.41 9.47 1.03
CA VAL A 274 24.86 10.34 2.08
C VAL A 274 25.76 10.25 3.32
N PRO A 275 26.45 11.33 3.72
CA PRO A 275 27.25 11.34 4.93
C PRO A 275 26.31 11.45 6.13
N PHE A 276 25.84 10.31 6.65
CA PHE A 276 25.06 10.32 7.88
C PHE A 276 25.98 10.51 9.09
N ALA A 277 25.59 11.39 10.02
CA ALA A 277 26.30 11.60 11.28
C ALA A 277 26.33 10.33 12.16
N GLU A 278 25.34 9.44 12.00
CA GLU A 278 25.30 8.10 12.58
C GLU A 278 24.91 7.08 11.49
N PRO A 279 25.38 5.82 11.54
CA PRO A 279 25.01 4.82 10.54
C PRO A 279 23.50 4.55 10.60
N ARG A 280 22.77 4.98 9.56
CA ARG A 280 21.36 4.58 9.41
C ARG A 280 21.32 3.09 9.09
N LYS A 281 20.54 2.35 9.87
CA LYS A 281 20.20 0.96 9.60
C LYS A 281 18.72 0.91 9.31
N PHE A 282 18.31 -0.07 8.51
CA PHE A 282 16.92 -0.45 8.54
C PHE A 282 16.56 -0.85 9.97
N GLN A 283 15.59 -0.16 10.55
CA GLN A 283 15.03 -0.58 11.83
C GLN A 283 14.29 -1.89 11.59
N TYR A 284 14.89 -2.97 12.08
CA TYR A 284 14.34 -4.32 12.01
C TYR A 284 13.43 -4.53 13.22
N ASN A 285 12.18 -4.95 13.01
CA ASN A 285 11.31 -5.36 14.11
C ASN A 285 11.45 -6.89 14.35
N PRO A 286 12.07 -7.32 15.46
CA PRO A 286 12.30 -8.74 15.74
C PRO A 286 11.04 -9.49 16.19
N GLU A 287 9.90 -8.83 16.42
CA GLU A 287 8.65 -9.51 16.80
C GLU A 287 8.05 -10.36 15.66
N VAL A 288 8.64 -10.30 14.45
CA VAL A 288 8.22 -11.10 13.27
C VAL A 288 9.34 -12.04 12.76
N GLY A 289 10.50 -12.11 13.43
CA GLY A 289 11.63 -12.96 12.99
C GLY A 289 12.97 -12.52 13.57
N CYS A 290 14.00 -13.35 13.42
CA CYS A 290 15.27 -13.33 14.16
C CYS A 290 16.06 -11.99 14.18
N ALA A 291 16.42 -11.52 15.38
CA ALA A 291 17.21 -10.31 15.61
C ALA A 291 18.66 -10.42 15.07
N LEU A 292 19.10 -9.43 14.27
CA LEU A 292 20.51 -9.24 13.94
C LEU A 292 20.91 -7.76 13.95
N ASN A 293 22.03 -7.46 14.60
CA ASN A 293 22.69 -6.16 14.66
C ASN A 293 23.65 -6.00 13.48
N LEU A 294 23.48 -4.98 12.61
CA LEU A 294 24.40 -4.73 11.48
C LEU A 294 24.92 -3.28 11.50
N ASN A 295 26.12 -3.01 12.01
CA ASN A 295 26.74 -1.67 12.08
C ASN A 295 27.35 -1.23 10.73
N GLY A 296 27.12 0.03 10.32
CA GLY A 296 28.09 0.84 9.56
C GLY A 296 28.09 0.80 8.01
N THR A 297 27.70 1.92 7.39
CA THR A 297 28.05 2.43 6.02
C THR A 297 27.67 1.64 4.77
N GLY A 298 27.03 0.49 4.89
CA GLY A 298 26.53 -0.29 3.76
C GLY A 298 26.39 -1.74 4.17
N LEU A 299 25.39 -2.44 3.63
CA LEU A 299 25.21 -3.88 3.86
C LEU A 299 26.25 -4.66 3.02
N HIS A 300 27.50 -4.65 3.47
CA HIS A 300 28.53 -5.56 2.99
C HIS A 300 28.75 -6.66 4.03
N ALA A 301 28.63 -7.91 3.59
CA ALA A 301 28.98 -9.07 4.38
C ALA A 301 30.48 -9.01 4.75
N GLN A 302 30.79 -8.84 6.03
CA GLN A 302 32.10 -9.22 6.53
C GLN A 302 32.02 -10.67 6.98
N ASN A 303 32.69 -11.55 6.23
CA ASN A 303 33.00 -12.90 6.68
C ASN A 303 33.80 -12.81 7.98
N ALA A 304 33.24 -13.31 9.07
CA ALA A 304 34.03 -13.67 10.24
C ALA A 304 34.34 -15.17 10.14
N GLN A 305 35.60 -15.48 9.82
CA GLN A 305 36.19 -16.78 10.07
C GLN A 305 36.17 -17.05 11.58
N ILE A 306 35.64 -18.21 12.00
CA ILE A 306 36.33 -19.21 12.84
C ILE A 306 35.87 -20.59 12.35
#